data_AF-A0A1T4QHI0-F1
#
_entry.id   AF-A0A1T4QHI0-F1
#
_cell.length_a   1.000
_cell.length_b   1.000
_cell.length_c   1.000
_cell.angle_alpha   90.00
_cell.angle_beta   90.00
_cell.angle_gamma   90.00
#
_symmetry.space_group_name_H-M   'P 1'
#
loop_
_entity.id
_entity.type
_entity.pdbx_description
1 polymer ?
#
loop_
_entity_poly.entity_id
_entity_poly.type
_entity_poly.pdbx_seq_one_letter_code
_entity_poly.pdbx_strand_id
1 'polypeptide(L)' 'MTAAPAHPIQPNAERRYTVTRADLPLSCPMPSMALWNSHPRVYLPIEAERECACPYCGAVFVLED' A
#
# COMPACT_ATOMS: atom_id res chain seq x y z
N MET A 1 8.80 8.66 -27.89
CA MET A 1 7.91 7.70 -27.23
C MET A 1 8.77 6.86 -26.29
N THR A 2 9.05 7.38 -25.10
CA THR A 2 10.00 6.78 -24.15
C THR A 2 9.20 6.04 -23.08
N ALA A 3 9.35 4.72 -23.06
CA ALA A 3 8.67 3.82 -22.15
C ALA A 3 9.11 4.07 -20.69
N ALA A 4 8.12 4.14 -19.80
CA ALA A 4 8.32 4.13 -18.35
C ALA A 4 9.00 2.82 -17.92
N PRO A 5 9.90 2.82 -16.92
CA PRO A 5 10.44 1.58 -16.39
C PRO A 5 9.34 0.85 -15.61
N ALA A 6 8.77 -0.17 -16.24
CA ALA A 6 7.90 -1.16 -15.61
C ALA A 6 8.76 -2.15 -14.82
N HIS A 7 9.28 -1.72 -13.66
CA HIS A 7 9.65 -2.69 -12.63
C HIS A 7 8.40 -2.96 -11.80
N PRO A 8 7.82 -4.18 -11.82
CA PRO A 8 6.75 -4.51 -10.89
C PRO A 8 7.34 -4.41 -9.48
N ILE A 9 6.83 -3.45 -8.71
CA ILE A 9 7.14 -3.32 -7.28
C ILE A 9 6.71 -4.64 -6.66
N GLN A 10 7.68 -5.47 -6.28
CA GLN A 10 7.37 -6.79 -5.74
C GLN A 10 6.57 -6.59 -4.45
N PRO A 11 5.44 -7.29 -4.26
CA PRO A 11 4.79 -7.31 -2.97
C PRO A 11 5.82 -7.80 -1.94
N ASN A 12 6.02 -7.04 -0.86
CA ASN A 12 7.02 -7.28 0.19
C ASN A 12 8.48 -6.84 -0.09
N ALA A 13 8.78 -6.10 -1.17
CA ALA A 13 10.10 -5.47 -1.33
C ALA A 13 10.27 -4.21 -0.46
N GLU A 14 9.18 -3.44 -0.30
CA GLU A 14 9.12 -2.27 0.56
C GLU A 14 8.13 -2.53 1.70
N ARG A 15 8.63 -2.43 2.94
CA ARG A 15 7.86 -2.59 4.17
C ARG A 15 7.18 -1.30 4.60
N ARG A 16 7.41 -0.17 3.93
CA ARG A 16 6.87 1.14 4.30
C ARG A 16 6.32 1.87 3.07
N TYR A 17 5.08 2.31 3.14
CA TYR A 17 4.39 3.06 2.08
C TYR A 17 3.91 4.39 2.65
N THR A 18 4.35 5.50 2.06
CA THR A 18 3.73 6.79 2.31
C THR A 18 2.44 6.87 1.50
N VAL A 19 1.34 7.20 2.17
CA VAL A 19 0.03 7.44 1.58
C VAL A 19 -0.45 8.82 1.98
N THR A 20 -1.32 9.39 1.17
CA THR A 20 -1.91 10.70 1.43
C THR A 20 -3.39 10.57 1.72
N ARG A 21 -4.04 11.66 2.14
CA ARG A 21 -5.51 11.66 2.31
C ARG A 21 -6.27 11.37 1.01
N ALA A 22 -5.64 11.55 -0.15
CA ALA A 22 -6.24 11.19 -1.44
C ALA A 22 -6.31 9.66 -1.65
N ASP A 23 -5.52 8.88 -0.92
CA ASP A 23 -5.50 7.42 -0.97
C ASP A 23 -6.50 6.77 0.00
N LEU A 24 -7.26 7.58 0.74
CA LEU A 24 -8.32 7.10 1.62
C LEU A 24 -9.61 6.78 0.84
N PRO A 25 -10.33 5.69 1.19
CA PRO A 25 -10.02 4.75 2.26
C PRO A 25 -8.86 3.81 1.90
N LEU A 26 -7.85 3.75 2.77
CA LEU A 26 -6.65 2.96 2.54
C LEU A 26 -7.00 1.48 2.52
N SER A 27 -6.69 0.81 1.41
CA SER A 27 -6.83 -0.63 1.27
C SER A 27 -5.49 -1.27 0.88
N CYS A 28 -5.20 -2.40 1.52
CA CYS A 28 -4.05 -3.23 1.18
C CYS A 28 -4.55 -4.56 0.57
N PRO A 29 -4.05 -4.99 -0.60
CA PRO A 29 -3.11 -4.31 -1.51
C PRO A 29 -3.73 -3.11 -2.26
N MET A 30 -2.91 -2.11 -2.60
CA MET A 30 -3.36 -0.93 -3.36
C MET A 30 -3.84 -1.33 -4.77
N PRO A 31 -4.79 -0.59 -5.39
CA PRO A 31 -5.34 -0.91 -6.71
C PRO A 31 -4.28 -0.95 -7.83
N SER A 32 -3.20 -0.19 -7.69
CA SER A 32 -2.06 -0.14 -8.62
C SER A 32 -1.05 -1.28 -8.43
N MET A 33 -1.15 -2.04 -7.34
CA MET A 33 -0.25 -3.15 -7.03
C MET A 33 -0.86 -4.45 -7.58
N ALA A 34 -0.28 -4.96 -8.67
CA ALA A 34 -0.79 -6.14 -9.36
C ALA A 34 -0.88 -7.35 -8.41
N LEU A 35 -2.10 -7.87 -8.30
CA LEU A 35 -2.49 -9.01 -7.47
C LEU A 35 -1.67 -10.26 -7.78
N TRP A 36 -0.67 -10.56 -6.96
CA TRP A 36 -0.27 -11.95 -6.70
C TRP A 36 -0.43 -12.26 -5.20
N ASN A 37 -1.64 -12.72 -4.87
CA ASN A 37 -1.96 -13.75 -3.86
C ASN A 37 -1.14 -13.76 -2.55
N SER A 38 -1.16 -12.70 -1.73
CA SER A 38 -0.70 -12.82 -0.32
C SER A 38 -1.82 -12.73 0.71
N HIS A 39 -2.87 -11.93 0.48
CA HIS A 39 -4.06 -11.91 1.37
C HIS A 39 -5.27 -11.20 0.72
N PRO A 40 -6.49 -11.36 1.30
CA PRO A 40 -7.67 -10.62 0.91
C PRO A 40 -7.53 -9.11 1.12
N ARG A 41 -8.22 -8.29 0.31
CA ARG A 41 -8.29 -6.84 0.49
C ARG A 41 -8.80 -6.51 1.89
N VAL A 42 -8.03 -5.72 2.64
CA VAL A 42 -8.44 -5.19 3.94
C VAL A 42 -8.31 -3.68 3.99
N TYR A 43 -9.24 -3.04 4.70
CA TYR A 43 -9.21 -1.61 4.95
C TYR A 43 -8.46 -1.34 6.25
N LEU A 44 -7.50 -0.41 6.19
CA LEU A 44 -6.64 -0.07 7.31
C LEU A 44 -7.08 1.28 7.89
N PRO A 45 -7.34 1.38 9.20
CA PRO A 45 -7.81 2.61 9.85
C PRO A 45 -6.66 3.58 10.11
N ILE A 46 -5.96 4.03 9.06
CA ILE A 46 -4.82 4.95 9.19
C ILE A 46 -5.23 6.39 9.54
N GLU A 47 -6.51 6.74 9.37
CA GLU A 47 -7.05 8.08 9.62
C GLU A 47 -6.89 8.53 11.08
N ALA A 48 -6.94 7.59 12.03
CA ALA A 48 -6.84 7.89 13.46
C ALA A 48 -5.38 7.99 13.93
N GLU A 49 -4.51 7.08 13.47
CA GLU A 49 -3.17 6.90 14.03
C GLU A 49 -2.06 7.48 13.15
N ARG A 50 -2.37 7.89 11.91
CA ARG A 50 -1.43 8.33 10.86
C ARG A 50 -0.36 7.31 10.47
N GLU A 51 -0.23 6.20 11.17
CA GLU A 51 0.60 5.06 10.82
C GLU A 51 -0.19 3.79 11.11
N CYS A 52 -0.21 2.83 10.17
CA CYS A 52 -0.91 1.57 10.35
C CYS A 52 -0.17 0.43 9.66
N ALA A 53 -0.03 -0.71 10.34
CA ALA A 53 0.58 -1.90 9.78
C ALA A 53 -0.50 -2.88 9.28
N CYS A 54 -0.31 -3.39 8.08
CA CYS A 54 -1.10 -4.46 7.50
C CYS A 54 -0.90 -5.78 8.28
N PRO A 55 -1.96 -6.40 8.83
CA PRO A 55 -1.84 -7.60 9.66
C PRO A 55 -1.46 -8.86 8.86
N TYR A 56 -1.54 -8.80 7.53
CA TYR A 56 -1.24 -9.94 6.66
C TYR A 56 0.15 -9.85 6.03
N CYS A 57 0.44 -8.68 5.46
CA CYS A 57 1.63 -8.42 4.69
C CYS A 57 2.74 -7.75 5.49
N GLY A 58 2.44 -7.22 6.69
CA GLY A 58 3.41 -6.51 7.52
C GLY A 58 3.87 -5.16 6.94
N ALA A 59 3.22 -4.69 5.87
CA ALA A 59 3.47 -3.39 5.28
C ALA A 59 3.00 -2.28 6.23
N VAL A 60 3.87 -1.33 6.54
CA VAL A 60 3.61 -0.14 7.33
C VAL A 60 3.18 0.97 6.38
N PHE A 61 1.99 1.50 6.57
CA PHE A 61 1.49 2.66 5.85
C PHE A 61 1.63 3.88 6.73
N VAL A 62 2.14 4.98 6.18
CA VAL A 62 2.29 6.27 6.87
C VAL A 62 1.49 7.31 6.12
N LEU A 63 0.58 7.97 6.81
CA LEU A 63 -0.25 9.04 6.29
C LEU A 63 0.53 10.35 6.39
N GLU A 64 1.10 10.78 5.27
CA GLU A 64 1.61 12.15 5.10
C GLU A 64 0.49 13.02 4.51
N ASP A 65 0.42 14.27 4.98
CA ASP A 65 -0.66 15.21 4.62
C ASP A 65 -0.58 15.68 3.15
#